data_AF-K9XGP2-F1
#
_entry.id   AF-K9XGP2-F1
#
_cell.length_a   1.000
_cell.length_b   1.000
_cell.length_c   1.000
_cell.angle_alpha   90.00
_cell.angle_beta   90.00
_cell.angle_gamma   90.00
#
_symmetry.space_group_name_H-M   'P 1'
#
loop_
_entity.id
_entity.type
_entity.pdbx_description
1 polymer ?
#
loop_
_entity_poly.entity_id
_entity_poly.type
_entity_poly.pdbx_seq_one_letter_code
_entity_poly.pdbx_strand_id
1 'polypeptide(L)'
;MGRQETLHRSCKRIGEICRNVTRKEIIEIAIHNGWEIVPAGKEQLKACKKGHSGVPLPGHRDSAIIPNGTAHKVIKSLQQSAVNDVKYINANNIPHKVLNFYKAKTNQLEVQLAEVNSTNEKLKDDIEAAIDLAAETETRNIELSKEIYRQKCWIEGLKQDIANLIQQKVQQDKEMLMIAEEVEQQELRIKDIAEEVEQKELRIKTGAKKLTQFSRRLRPKLRLELQQIIQWLTEENP
;
A
#
# COMPACT_ATOMS: atom_id res chain seq x y z
N MET A 1 -60.93 51.45 -48.47
CA MET A 1 -59.87 50.46 -48.76
C MET A 1 -59.46 50.62 -50.21
N GLY A 2 -58.19 50.89 -50.51
CA GLY A 2 -57.75 51.00 -51.92
C GLY A 2 -56.58 51.95 -52.25
N ARG A 3 -55.54 52.05 -51.42
CA ARG A 3 -54.29 52.80 -51.77
C ARG A 3 -52.99 52.09 -51.39
N GLN A 4 -53.02 50.81 -51.06
CA GLN A 4 -51.83 50.02 -50.69
C GLN A 4 -51.42 48.98 -51.75
N GLU A 5 -52.20 48.78 -52.81
CA GLU A 5 -52.01 47.62 -53.71
C GLU A 5 -51.25 47.91 -55.01
N THR A 6 -50.82 49.14 -55.30
CA THR A 6 -50.08 49.45 -56.54
C THR A 6 -48.56 49.52 -56.39
N LEU A 7 -48.00 49.45 -55.17
CA LEU A 7 -46.55 49.47 -54.95
C LEU A 7 -45.89 48.07 -54.88
N HIS A 8 -46.66 47.01 -55.09
CA HIS A 8 -46.17 45.63 -54.96
C HIS A 8 -45.91 44.91 -56.31
N ARG A 9 -45.88 45.66 -57.43
CA ARG A 9 -45.69 45.09 -58.78
C ARG A 9 -44.42 45.49 -59.54
N SER A 10 -43.42 46.08 -58.91
CA SER A 10 -42.11 46.30 -59.54
C SER A 10 -40.96 45.85 -58.61
N CYS A 11 -40.19 44.86 -59.07
CA CYS A 11 -38.95 44.34 -58.48
C CYS A 11 -39.06 43.58 -57.14
N LYS A 12 -39.55 42.34 -57.18
CA LYS A 12 -39.44 41.33 -56.10
C LYS A 12 -38.05 40.67 -55.95
N ARG A 13 -36.99 41.20 -56.58
CA ARG A 13 -35.62 40.70 -56.43
C ARG A 13 -34.68 41.82 -56.04
N ILE A 14 -34.13 41.73 -54.83
CA ILE A 14 -32.96 42.49 -54.41
C ILE A 14 -31.82 42.05 -55.34
N GLY A 15 -31.49 42.86 -56.34
CA GLY A 15 -30.34 42.61 -57.24
C GLY A 15 -30.60 42.69 -58.75
N GLU A 16 -31.86 42.76 -59.22
CA GLU A 16 -32.16 43.01 -60.64
C GLU A 16 -32.56 44.48 -60.82
N ILE A 17 -31.80 45.25 -61.59
CA ILE A 17 -32.17 46.63 -61.95
C ILE A 17 -33.35 46.53 -62.92
N CYS A 18 -34.55 46.79 -62.42
CA CYS A 18 -35.74 46.96 -63.25
C CYS A 18 -35.43 47.97 -64.38
N ARG A 19 -35.65 47.57 -65.65
CA ARG A 19 -35.38 48.45 -66.81
C ARG A 19 -36.25 49.71 -66.67
N ASN A 20 -35.66 50.88 -66.91
CA ASN A 20 -36.32 52.20 -66.89
C ASN A 20 -36.69 52.76 -65.50
N VAL A 21 -35.79 52.68 -64.52
CA VAL A 21 -35.97 53.31 -63.19
C VAL A 21 -36.12 54.82 -63.34
N THR A 22 -37.17 55.40 -62.77
CA THR A 22 -37.41 56.84 -62.75
C THR A 22 -36.77 57.52 -61.54
N ARG A 23 -36.53 58.84 -61.63
CA ARG A 23 -36.00 59.63 -60.50
C ARG A 23 -36.90 59.50 -59.26
N LYS A 24 -38.22 59.47 -59.44
CA LYS A 24 -39.20 59.31 -58.36
C LYS A 24 -39.01 58.01 -57.59
N GLU A 25 -38.79 56.90 -58.29
CA GLU A 25 -38.56 55.60 -57.64
C GLU A 25 -37.25 55.60 -56.83
N ILE A 26 -36.21 56.28 -57.30
CA ILE A 26 -34.96 56.42 -56.52
C ILE A 26 -35.18 57.29 -55.28
N ILE A 27 -35.98 58.37 -55.39
CA ILE A 27 -36.37 59.20 -54.24
C ILE A 27 -37.12 58.38 -53.20
N GLU A 28 -38.08 57.56 -53.62
CA GLU A 28 -38.84 56.68 -52.72
C GLU A 28 -37.92 55.68 -52.01
N ILE A 29 -36.95 55.08 -52.73
CA ILE A 29 -35.94 54.20 -52.14
C ILE A 29 -35.06 54.95 -51.12
N ALA A 30 -34.65 56.18 -51.41
CA ALA A 30 -33.85 57.00 -50.51
C ALA A 30 -34.61 57.30 -49.20
N ILE A 31 -35.87 57.77 -49.31
CA ILE A 31 -36.73 58.07 -48.16
C ILE A 31 -36.98 56.81 -47.34
N HIS A 32 -37.32 55.69 -47.99
CA HIS A 32 -37.52 54.41 -47.32
C HIS A 32 -36.28 53.96 -46.54
N ASN A 33 -35.08 54.25 -47.05
CA ASN A 33 -33.81 53.93 -46.38
C ASN A 33 -33.37 55.01 -45.36
N GLY A 34 -34.26 55.94 -45.01
CA GLY A 34 -34.03 56.96 -43.99
C GLY A 34 -33.09 58.07 -44.43
N TRP A 35 -33.04 58.37 -45.74
CA TRP A 35 -32.34 59.54 -46.27
C TRP A 35 -33.31 60.72 -46.42
N GLU A 36 -32.82 61.90 -46.13
CA GLU A 36 -33.54 63.16 -46.33
C GLU A 36 -33.21 63.74 -47.72
N ILE A 37 -34.22 64.17 -48.47
CA ILE A 37 -34.03 64.74 -49.81
C ILE A 37 -33.95 66.26 -49.72
N VAL A 38 -32.83 66.82 -50.16
CA VAL A 38 -32.59 68.27 -50.11
C VAL A 38 -32.24 68.80 -51.50
N PRO A 39 -32.60 70.05 -51.82
CA PRO A 39 -32.23 70.68 -53.08
C PRO A 39 -30.72 70.89 -53.17
N ALA A 40 -30.17 70.65 -54.36
CA ALA A 40 -28.75 70.74 -54.71
C ALA A 40 -28.53 71.63 -55.95
N GLY A 41 -29.34 72.68 -56.11
CA GLY A 41 -29.35 73.58 -57.27
C GLY A 41 -30.77 73.85 -57.77
N LYS A 42 -30.91 74.47 -58.95
CA LYS A 42 -32.22 74.87 -59.51
C LYS A 42 -33.17 73.69 -59.78
N GLU A 43 -32.65 72.51 -60.14
CA GLU A 43 -33.46 71.31 -60.46
C GLU A 43 -32.83 69.98 -59.97
N GLN A 44 -31.68 70.06 -59.32
CA GLN A 44 -30.95 68.90 -58.81
C GLN A 44 -31.32 68.64 -57.35
N LEU A 45 -31.44 67.36 -57.01
CA LEU A 45 -31.75 66.88 -55.67
C LEU A 45 -30.57 66.02 -55.20
N LYS A 46 -30.34 66.00 -53.90
CA LYS A 46 -29.41 65.07 -53.25
C LYS A 46 -30.08 64.43 -52.05
N ALA A 47 -29.76 63.16 -51.80
CA ALA A 47 -30.13 62.45 -50.60
C ALA A 47 -29.02 62.63 -49.56
N CYS A 48 -29.37 63.12 -48.37
CA CYS A 48 -28.47 63.33 -47.25
C CYS A 48 -28.91 62.48 -46.06
N LYS A 49 -27.95 61.87 -45.37
CA LYS A 49 -28.19 61.10 -44.14
C LYS A 49 -27.05 61.37 -43.18
N LYS A 50 -27.36 61.60 -41.90
CA LYS A 50 -26.35 61.90 -40.87
C LYS A 50 -25.29 60.79 -40.85
N GLY A 51 -24.01 61.19 -40.86
CA GLY A 51 -22.87 60.25 -40.88
C GLY A 51 -22.55 59.63 -42.24
N HIS A 52 -23.22 60.03 -43.33
CA HIS A 52 -22.97 59.54 -44.69
C HIS A 52 -22.70 60.70 -45.65
N SER A 53 -21.94 60.44 -46.72
CA SER A 53 -21.78 61.40 -47.80
C SER A 53 -23.10 61.59 -48.56
N GLY A 54 -23.37 62.83 -48.99
CA GLY A 54 -24.58 63.12 -49.77
C GLY A 54 -24.55 62.43 -51.14
N VAL A 55 -25.64 61.76 -51.50
CA VAL A 55 -25.79 61.02 -52.76
C VAL A 55 -26.59 61.87 -53.75
N PRO A 56 -26.04 62.27 -54.91
CA PRO A 56 -26.78 63.04 -55.90
C PRO A 56 -27.86 62.19 -56.58
N LEU A 57 -29.04 62.77 -56.79
CA LEU A 57 -30.19 62.15 -57.45
C LEU A 57 -30.35 62.74 -58.87
N PRO A 58 -29.80 62.07 -59.90
CA PRO A 58 -29.80 62.57 -61.27
C PRO A 58 -31.22 62.66 -61.86
N GLY A 59 -31.37 63.48 -62.90
CA GLY A 59 -32.65 63.79 -63.55
C GLY A 59 -33.16 65.18 -63.19
N HIS A 60 -33.92 65.80 -64.09
CA HIS A 60 -34.50 67.13 -63.88
C HIS A 60 -35.95 67.08 -63.40
N ARG A 61 -36.66 65.98 -63.70
CA ARG A 61 -38.07 65.77 -63.36
C ARG A 61 -38.25 64.40 -62.71
N ASP A 62 -39.31 64.24 -61.92
CA ASP A 62 -39.62 62.97 -61.23
C ASP A 62 -39.86 61.81 -62.19
N SER A 63 -40.43 62.09 -63.37
CA SER A 63 -40.65 61.13 -64.46
C SER A 63 -39.42 60.84 -65.31
N ALA A 64 -38.27 61.47 -65.03
CA ALA A 64 -37.05 61.26 -65.81
C ALA A 64 -36.53 59.83 -65.59
N ILE A 65 -36.39 59.08 -66.69
CA ILE A 65 -35.79 57.74 -66.68
C ILE A 65 -34.28 57.89 -66.50
N ILE A 66 -33.74 57.19 -65.51
CA ILE A 66 -32.32 57.19 -65.17
C ILE A 66 -31.66 56.00 -65.86
N PRO A 67 -30.53 56.21 -66.57
CA PRO A 67 -29.78 55.10 -67.18
C PRO A 67 -29.44 54.02 -66.15
N ASN A 68 -29.63 52.75 -66.51
CA ASN A 68 -29.51 51.61 -65.58
C ASN A 68 -28.18 51.60 -64.79
N GLY A 69 -27.05 51.90 -65.44
CA GLY A 69 -25.75 51.95 -64.77
C GLY A 69 -25.65 53.05 -63.72
N THR A 70 -26.29 54.19 -63.96
CA THR A 70 -26.37 55.31 -63.00
C THR A 70 -27.36 54.98 -61.88
N ALA A 71 -28.54 54.45 -62.21
CA ALA A 71 -29.54 54.04 -61.23
C ALA A 71 -28.96 53.01 -60.25
N HIS A 72 -28.22 52.01 -60.74
CA HIS A 72 -27.58 51.00 -59.91
C HIS A 72 -26.57 51.59 -58.92
N LYS A 73 -25.70 52.50 -59.40
CA LYS A 73 -24.71 53.16 -58.55
C LYS A 73 -25.40 53.95 -57.43
N VAL A 74 -26.42 54.71 -57.77
CA VAL A 74 -27.16 55.54 -56.80
C VAL A 74 -27.89 54.67 -55.78
N ILE A 75 -28.63 53.64 -56.21
CA ILE A 75 -29.35 52.73 -55.31
C ILE A 75 -28.37 52.01 -54.37
N LYS A 76 -27.25 51.52 -54.90
CA LYS A 76 -26.21 50.86 -54.09
C LYS A 76 -25.67 51.80 -53.02
N SER A 77 -25.43 53.07 -53.34
CA SER A 77 -24.98 54.08 -52.36
C SER A 77 -26.05 54.38 -51.30
N LEU A 78 -27.33 54.43 -51.68
CA LEU A 78 -28.45 54.64 -50.74
C LEU A 78 -28.68 53.45 -49.80
N GLN A 79 -28.25 52.24 -50.19
CA GLN A 79 -28.37 51.01 -49.41
C GLN A 79 -27.14 50.73 -48.52
N GLN A 80 -26.09 51.55 -48.56
CA GLN A 80 -24.94 51.35 -47.68
C GLN A 80 -25.35 51.56 -46.22
N SER A 81 -25.31 50.49 -45.42
CA SER A 81 -25.39 50.57 -43.96
C SER A 81 -24.22 51.41 -43.43
N ALA A 82 -24.49 52.21 -42.39
CA ALA A 82 -23.47 52.99 -41.71
C ALA A 82 -22.28 52.10 -41.37
N VAL A 83 -21.13 52.37 -41.98
CA VAL A 83 -19.90 51.56 -41.84
C VAL A 83 -19.37 51.57 -40.37
N ASN A 84 -20.01 52.32 -39.47
CA ASN A 84 -19.56 52.50 -38.09
C ASN A 84 -20.33 51.70 -37.03
N ASP A 85 -21.43 51.00 -37.34
CA ASP A 85 -22.24 50.32 -36.31
C ASP A 85 -21.88 48.84 -36.05
N VAL A 86 -20.99 48.22 -36.84
CA VAL A 86 -20.66 46.78 -36.67
C VAL A 86 -19.36 46.55 -35.89
N LYS A 87 -18.50 47.57 -35.73
CA LYS A 87 -17.21 47.40 -35.02
C LYS A 87 -17.30 47.46 -33.49
N TYR A 88 -18.34 48.06 -32.92
CA TYR A 88 -18.41 48.28 -31.46
C TYR A 88 -19.08 47.17 -30.65
N ILE A 89 -19.97 46.36 -31.24
CA ILE A 89 -20.72 45.35 -30.46
C ILE A 89 -19.90 44.08 -30.22
N ASN A 90 -18.93 43.75 -31.07
CA ASN A 90 -18.17 42.50 -30.98
C ASN A 90 -16.78 42.62 -30.31
N ALA A 91 -16.21 43.83 -30.26
CA ALA A 91 -14.89 44.05 -29.65
C ALA A 91 -14.91 44.01 -28.11
N ASN A 92 -16.05 44.28 -27.47
CA ASN A 92 -16.16 44.27 -26.01
C ASN A 92 -16.43 42.88 -25.41
N ASN A 93 -16.99 41.92 -26.18
CA ASN A 93 -17.31 40.58 -25.65
C ASN A 93 -16.18 39.56 -25.79
N ILE A 94 -15.25 39.75 -26.72
CA ILE A 94 -14.12 38.82 -26.94
C ILE A 94 -13.08 38.91 -25.79
N PRO A 95 -12.65 40.10 -25.34
CA PRO A 95 -11.70 40.22 -24.23
C PRO A 95 -12.26 39.68 -22.91
N HIS A 96 -13.55 39.89 -22.63
CA HIS A 96 -14.18 39.37 -21.40
C HIS A 96 -14.32 37.85 -21.39
N LYS A 97 -14.63 37.21 -22.53
CA LYS A 97 -14.65 35.74 -22.63
C LYS A 97 -13.27 35.13 -22.44
N VAL A 98 -12.24 35.73 -23.03
CA VAL A 98 -10.84 35.30 -22.87
C VAL A 98 -10.38 35.48 -21.42
N LEU A 99 -10.69 36.62 -20.80
CA LEU A 99 -10.36 36.88 -19.40
C LEU A 99 -11.04 35.88 -18.45
N ASN A 100 -12.33 35.59 -18.65
CA ASN A 100 -13.05 34.63 -17.82
C ASN A 100 -12.54 33.20 -18.02
N PHE A 101 -12.15 32.82 -19.24
CA PHE A 101 -11.51 31.54 -19.51
C PHE A 101 -10.19 31.39 -18.75
N TYR A 102 -9.30 32.40 -18.82
CA TYR A 102 -8.04 32.34 -18.09
C TYR A 102 -8.25 32.37 -16.57
N LYS A 103 -9.19 33.17 -16.05
CA LYS A 103 -9.55 33.13 -14.61
C LYS A 103 -10.02 31.75 -14.17
N ALA A 104 -10.92 31.12 -14.93
CA ALA A 104 -11.38 29.76 -14.63
C ALA A 104 -10.23 28.75 -14.69
N LYS A 105 -9.30 28.91 -15.64
CA LYS A 105 -8.13 28.04 -15.76
C LYS A 105 -7.15 28.23 -14.60
N THR A 106 -6.89 29.47 -14.18
CA THR A 106 -6.05 29.77 -13.01
C THR A 106 -6.66 29.16 -11.75
N ASN A 107 -7.96 29.37 -11.50
CA ASN A 107 -8.64 28.78 -10.34
C ASN A 107 -8.57 27.24 -10.36
N GLN A 108 -8.73 26.62 -11.54
CA GLN A 108 -8.58 25.17 -11.67
C GLN A 108 -7.17 24.70 -11.30
N LEU A 109 -6.14 25.41 -11.77
CA LEU A 109 -4.75 25.08 -11.46
C LEU A 109 -4.42 25.32 -9.98
N GLU A 110 -4.98 26.35 -9.36
CA GLU A 110 -4.84 26.61 -7.93
C GLU A 110 -5.46 25.48 -7.07
N VAL A 111 -6.65 24.99 -7.45
CA VAL A 111 -7.26 23.84 -6.78
C VAL A 111 -6.40 22.59 -6.93
N GLN A 112 -5.92 22.30 -8.14
CA GLN A 112 -5.02 21.16 -8.38
C GLN A 112 -3.71 21.28 -7.59
N LEU A 113 -3.14 22.49 -7.49
CA LEU A 113 -1.93 22.73 -6.72
C LEU A 113 -2.17 22.53 -5.21
N ALA A 114 -3.32 22.99 -4.70
CA ALA A 114 -3.71 22.76 -3.31
C ALA A 114 -3.93 21.27 -3.01
N GLU A 115 -4.57 20.52 -3.92
CA GLU A 115 -4.75 19.07 -3.81
C GLU A 115 -3.40 18.34 -3.79
N VAL A 116 -2.50 18.66 -4.73
CA VAL A 116 -1.17 18.05 -4.79
C VAL A 116 -0.36 18.37 -3.53
N ASN A 117 -0.41 19.60 -3.03
CA ASN A 117 0.28 19.97 -1.79
C ASN A 117 -0.27 19.19 -0.60
N SER A 118 -1.60 19.07 -0.49
CA SER A 118 -2.23 18.26 0.56
C SER A 118 -1.82 16.79 0.49
N THR A 119 -1.71 16.21 -0.71
CA THR A 119 -1.21 14.84 -0.86
C THR A 119 0.26 14.71 -0.52
N ASN A 120 1.09 15.70 -0.86
CA ASN A 120 2.52 15.68 -0.53
C ASN A 120 2.76 15.78 0.97
N GLU A 121 1.99 16.60 1.69
CA GLU A 121 2.05 16.68 3.15
C GLU A 121 1.70 15.32 3.78
N LYS A 122 0.60 14.70 3.36
CA LYS A 122 0.23 13.35 3.85
C LYS A 122 1.30 12.31 3.57
N LEU A 123 1.85 12.28 2.36
CA LEU A 123 2.92 11.35 2.01
C LEU A 123 4.19 11.59 2.83
N LYS A 124 4.48 12.85 3.18
CA LYS A 124 5.60 13.18 4.05
C LYS A 124 5.38 12.63 5.47
N ASP A 125 4.19 12.81 6.02
CA ASP A 125 3.82 12.26 7.33
C ASP A 125 3.87 10.72 7.34
N ASP A 126 3.38 10.08 6.27
CA ASP A 126 3.42 8.63 6.10
C ASP A 126 4.87 8.11 6.01
N ILE A 127 5.77 8.83 5.33
CA ILE A 127 7.19 8.50 5.25
C ILE A 127 7.86 8.62 6.61
N GLU A 128 7.58 9.69 7.37
CA GLU A 128 8.13 9.88 8.71
C GLU A 128 7.67 8.77 9.67
N ALA A 129 6.37 8.43 9.65
CA ALA A 129 5.83 7.31 10.42
C ALA A 129 6.45 5.96 10.02
N ALA A 130 6.71 5.75 8.73
CA ALA A 130 7.37 4.52 8.25
C ALA A 130 8.85 4.44 8.71
N ILE A 131 9.56 5.57 8.76
CA ILE A 131 10.94 5.64 9.27
C ILE A 131 10.96 5.32 10.77
N ASP A 132 10.05 5.90 11.55
CA ASP A 132 9.96 5.64 12.99
C ASP A 132 9.65 4.17 13.27
N LEU A 133 8.71 3.57 12.51
CA LEU A 133 8.40 2.15 12.61
C LEU A 133 9.61 1.27 12.21
N ALA A 134 10.37 1.66 11.19
CA ALA A 134 11.58 0.95 10.80
C ALA A 134 12.64 0.99 11.91
N ALA A 135 12.82 2.13 12.57
CA ALA A 135 13.76 2.27 13.69
C ALA A 135 13.34 1.45 14.92
N GLU A 136 12.04 1.43 15.24
CA GLU A 136 11.51 0.61 16.35
C GLU A 136 11.70 -0.89 16.04
N THR A 137 11.41 -1.32 14.82
CA THR A 137 11.58 -2.72 14.42
C THR A 137 13.06 -3.15 14.41
N GLU A 138 13.97 -2.28 13.97
CA GLU A 138 15.41 -2.55 14.07
C GLU A 138 15.88 -2.68 15.52
N THR A 139 15.43 -1.76 16.39
CA THR A 139 15.75 -1.81 17.83
C THR A 139 15.27 -3.11 18.47
N ARG A 140 14.02 -3.50 18.20
CA ARG A 140 13.44 -4.75 18.68
C ARG A 140 14.19 -5.98 18.14
N ASN A 141 14.60 -5.96 16.88
CA ASN A 141 15.36 -7.06 16.29
C ASN A 141 16.75 -7.22 16.94
N ILE A 142 17.40 -6.11 17.30
CA ILE A 142 18.68 -6.13 18.03
C ILE A 142 18.49 -6.75 19.42
N GLU A 143 17.44 -6.38 20.14
CA GLU A 143 17.12 -6.95 21.45
C GLU A 143 16.83 -8.45 21.38
N LEU A 144 16.00 -8.87 20.43
CA LEU A 144 15.70 -10.29 20.21
C LEU A 144 16.96 -11.07 19.84
N SER A 145 17.86 -10.49 19.03
CA SER A 145 19.12 -11.14 18.67
C SER A 145 20.03 -11.34 19.89
N LYS A 146 20.09 -10.35 20.80
CA LYS A 146 20.82 -10.48 22.06
C LYS A 146 20.21 -11.57 22.95
N GLU A 147 18.89 -11.66 23.01
CA GLU A 147 18.21 -12.67 23.82
C GLU A 147 18.40 -14.08 23.27
N ILE A 148 18.30 -14.27 21.95
CA ILE A 148 18.62 -15.53 21.28
C ILE A 148 20.05 -15.95 21.60
N TYR A 149 21.01 -15.02 21.58
CA TYR A 149 22.40 -15.32 21.92
C TYR A 149 22.54 -15.77 23.38
N ARG A 150 21.91 -15.06 24.33
CA ARG A 150 21.91 -15.46 25.76
C ARG A 150 21.35 -16.86 25.95
N GLN A 151 20.22 -17.16 25.33
CA GLN A 151 19.60 -18.48 25.39
C GLN A 151 20.48 -19.58 24.81
N LYS A 152 21.18 -19.31 23.69
CA LYS A 152 22.16 -20.24 23.13
C LYS A 152 23.29 -20.53 24.11
N CYS A 153 23.87 -19.51 24.73
CA CYS A 153 24.92 -19.70 25.74
C CYS A 153 24.42 -20.50 26.94
N TRP A 154 23.20 -20.22 27.42
CA TRP A 154 22.59 -20.94 28.53
C TRP A 154 22.35 -22.42 28.20
N ILE A 155 21.79 -22.71 27.01
CA ILE A 155 21.57 -24.08 26.54
C ILE A 155 22.90 -24.84 26.43
N GLU A 156 23.95 -24.19 25.94
CA GLU A 156 25.27 -24.84 25.83
C GLU A 156 25.87 -25.15 27.21
N GLY A 157 25.68 -24.26 28.19
CA GLY A 157 26.01 -24.55 29.59
C GLY A 157 25.26 -25.77 30.13
N LEU A 158 23.94 -25.83 29.93
CA LEU A 158 23.13 -26.97 30.37
C LEU A 158 23.54 -28.29 29.71
N LYS A 159 23.91 -28.28 28.42
CA LYS A 159 24.43 -29.47 27.75
C LYS A 159 25.70 -29.97 28.40
N GLN A 160 26.62 -29.07 28.76
CA GLN A 160 27.85 -29.43 29.43
C GLN A 160 27.57 -30.02 30.82
N ASP A 161 26.64 -29.43 31.57
CA ASP A 161 26.22 -29.95 32.88
C ASP A 161 25.62 -31.36 32.75
N ILE A 162 24.74 -31.57 31.77
CA ILE A 162 24.16 -32.90 31.49
C ILE A 162 25.25 -33.90 31.10
N ALA A 163 26.21 -33.50 30.25
CA ALA A 163 27.32 -34.38 29.86
C ALA A 163 28.17 -34.79 31.08
N ASN A 164 28.44 -33.85 31.99
CA ASN A 164 29.16 -34.12 33.23
C ASN A 164 28.37 -35.09 34.13
N LEU A 165 27.06 -34.90 34.27
CA LEU A 165 26.18 -35.80 35.04
C LEU A 165 26.15 -37.21 34.45
N ILE A 166 26.11 -37.35 33.12
CA ILE A 166 26.18 -38.65 32.43
C ILE A 166 27.52 -39.33 32.74
N GLN A 167 28.64 -38.60 32.66
CA GLN A 167 29.96 -39.16 33.00
C GLN A 167 30.05 -39.61 34.45
N GLN A 168 29.53 -38.81 35.38
CA GLN A 168 29.46 -39.18 36.79
C GLN A 168 28.63 -40.45 36.99
N LYS A 169 27.48 -40.56 36.32
CA LYS A 169 26.63 -41.74 36.42
C LYS A 169 27.32 -43.00 35.89
N VAL A 170 27.98 -42.91 34.74
CA VAL A 170 28.77 -44.01 34.18
C VAL A 170 29.89 -44.44 35.15
N GLN A 171 30.53 -43.49 35.82
CA GLN A 171 31.57 -43.79 36.80
C GLN A 171 30.98 -44.51 38.04
N GLN A 172 29.86 -44.03 38.56
CA GLN A 172 29.14 -44.69 39.66
C GLN A 172 28.69 -46.12 39.29
N ASP A 173 28.21 -46.32 38.07
CA ASP A 173 27.77 -47.64 37.61
C ASP A 173 28.96 -48.61 37.49
N LYS A 174 30.15 -48.12 37.08
CA LYS A 174 31.38 -48.93 37.10
C LYS A 174 31.80 -49.30 38.53
N GLU A 175 31.77 -48.35 39.45
CA GLU A 175 32.09 -48.61 40.86
C GLU A 175 31.12 -49.63 41.47
N MET A 176 29.83 -49.52 41.16
CA MET A 176 28.82 -50.48 41.60
C MET A 176 29.07 -51.88 41.04
N LEU A 177 29.48 -52.00 39.77
CA LEU A 177 29.82 -53.29 39.17
C LEU A 177 31.02 -53.93 39.88
N MET A 178 32.08 -53.16 40.16
CA MET A 178 33.25 -53.64 40.90
C MET A 178 32.88 -54.13 42.30
N ILE A 179 32.02 -53.40 43.01
CA ILE A 179 31.52 -53.81 44.33
C ILE A 179 30.70 -55.10 44.21
N ALA A 180 29.84 -55.21 43.20
CA ALA A 180 29.04 -56.42 42.99
C ALA A 180 29.92 -57.65 42.73
N GLU A 181 30.95 -57.53 41.90
CA GLU A 181 31.93 -58.59 41.66
C GLU A 181 32.72 -58.96 42.93
N GLU A 182 33.11 -57.97 43.74
CA GLU A 182 33.80 -58.23 45.00
C GLU A 182 32.90 -58.96 46.00
N VAL A 183 31.63 -58.56 46.12
CA VAL A 183 30.64 -59.23 46.98
C VAL A 183 30.44 -60.67 46.53
N GLU A 184 30.29 -60.92 45.23
CA GLU A 184 30.16 -62.29 44.69
C GLU A 184 31.38 -63.15 45.04
N GLN A 185 32.59 -62.61 44.90
CA GLN A 185 33.82 -63.32 45.31
C GLN A 185 33.87 -63.61 46.81
N GLN A 186 33.44 -62.66 47.65
CA GLN A 186 33.36 -62.85 49.09
C GLN A 186 32.34 -63.93 49.46
N GLU A 187 31.17 -63.96 48.81
CA GLU A 187 30.16 -65.00 49.01
C GLU A 187 30.68 -66.39 48.66
N LEU A 188 31.44 -66.54 47.56
CA LEU A 188 32.08 -67.81 47.20
C LEU A 188 33.08 -68.26 48.26
N ARG A 189 33.94 -67.35 48.73
CA ARG A 189 34.90 -67.67 49.82
C ARG A 189 34.19 -68.09 51.10
N ILE A 190 33.09 -67.43 51.46
CA ILE A 190 32.30 -67.78 52.64
C ILE A 190 31.69 -69.18 52.48
N LYS A 191 31.20 -69.54 51.29
CA LYS A 191 30.70 -70.89 51.01
C LYS A 191 31.81 -71.94 51.17
N ASP A 192 32.98 -71.70 50.60
CA ASP A 192 34.13 -72.61 50.73
C ASP A 192 34.54 -72.81 52.19
N ILE A 193 34.59 -71.72 52.97
CA ILE A 193 34.88 -71.78 54.42
C ILE A 193 33.79 -72.56 55.16
N ALA A 194 32.52 -72.33 54.84
CA ALA A 194 31.40 -73.04 55.46
C ALA A 194 31.47 -74.55 55.18
N GLU A 195 31.76 -74.95 53.95
CA GLU A 195 31.98 -76.35 53.58
C GLU A 195 33.19 -76.96 54.32
N GLU A 196 34.30 -76.22 54.46
CA GLU A 196 35.47 -76.68 55.20
C GLU A 196 35.16 -76.89 56.69
N VAL A 197 34.40 -75.96 57.30
CA VAL A 197 33.94 -76.07 58.69
C VAL A 197 33.04 -77.28 58.87
N GLU A 198 32.07 -77.49 57.97
CA GLU A 198 31.18 -78.67 58.01
C GLU A 198 31.98 -79.98 57.90
N GLN A 199 32.96 -80.05 57.00
CA GLN A 199 33.85 -81.21 56.88
C GLN A 199 34.68 -81.44 58.14
N LYS A 200 35.21 -80.38 58.76
CA LYS A 200 35.95 -80.47 60.03
C LYS A 200 35.05 -81.00 61.15
N GLU A 201 33.83 -80.47 61.28
CA GLU A 201 32.85 -80.97 62.24
C GLU A 201 32.55 -82.46 62.05
N LEU A 202 32.35 -82.91 60.81
CA LEU A 202 32.10 -84.32 60.50
C LEU A 202 33.28 -85.21 60.89
N ARG A 203 34.51 -84.75 60.65
CA ARG A 203 35.75 -85.46 61.05
C ARG A 203 35.85 -85.55 62.58
N ILE A 204 35.57 -84.46 63.29
CA ILE A 204 35.55 -84.43 64.77
C ILE A 204 34.50 -85.40 65.31
N LYS A 205 33.25 -85.31 64.83
CA LYS A 205 32.16 -86.23 65.22
C LYS A 205 32.52 -87.69 64.97
N THR A 206 33.14 -88.00 63.84
CA THR A 206 33.58 -89.36 63.50
C THR A 206 34.74 -89.83 64.39
N GLY A 207 35.72 -88.97 64.66
CA GLY A 207 36.83 -89.24 65.56
C GLY A 207 36.36 -89.51 67.00
N ALA A 208 35.46 -88.67 67.52
CA ALA A 208 34.82 -88.84 68.82
C ALA A 208 34.08 -90.18 68.95
N LYS A 209 33.34 -90.61 67.91
CA LYS A 209 32.71 -91.94 67.88
C LYS A 209 33.74 -93.07 67.99
N LYS A 210 34.86 -93.01 67.26
CA LYS A 210 35.93 -94.02 67.31
C LYS A 210 36.58 -94.06 68.70
N LEU A 211 36.91 -92.91 69.29
CA LEU A 211 37.46 -92.82 70.64
C LEU A 211 36.49 -93.35 71.70
N THR A 212 35.19 -93.11 71.53
CA THR A 212 34.15 -93.65 72.41
C THR A 212 34.05 -95.18 72.33
N GLN A 213 34.24 -95.77 71.15
CA GLN A 213 34.33 -97.22 71.00
C GLN A 213 35.60 -97.78 71.66
N PHE A 214 36.73 -97.08 71.51
CA PHE A 214 37.99 -97.45 72.14
C PHE A 214 37.92 -97.40 73.67
N SER A 215 37.33 -96.35 74.25
CA SER A 215 37.24 -96.16 75.70
C SER A 215 36.52 -97.31 76.41
N ARG A 216 35.61 -98.01 75.72
CA ARG A 216 34.92 -99.20 76.24
C ARG A 216 35.87 -100.36 76.57
N ARG A 217 37.07 -100.38 76.00
CA ARG A 217 38.11 -101.41 76.21
C ARG A 217 39.09 -101.05 77.35
N LEU A 218 38.99 -99.84 77.90
CA LEU A 218 39.88 -99.37 78.97
C LEU A 218 39.34 -99.72 80.36
N ARG A 219 40.22 -99.65 81.37
CA ARG A 219 39.86 -99.80 82.79
C ARG A 219 38.96 -98.63 83.25
N PRO A 220 38.11 -98.82 84.28
CA PRO A 220 37.05 -97.86 84.63
C PRO A 220 37.50 -96.41 84.86
N LYS A 221 38.61 -96.18 85.58
CA LYS A 221 39.14 -94.82 85.83
C LYS A 221 39.56 -94.10 84.54
N LEU A 222 40.36 -94.76 83.71
CA LEU A 222 40.84 -94.21 82.43
C LEU A 222 39.70 -94.02 81.41
N ARG A 223 38.65 -94.83 81.50
CA ARG A 223 37.45 -94.68 80.67
C ARG A 223 36.69 -93.39 80.98
N LEU A 224 36.51 -93.07 82.26
CA LEU A 224 35.84 -91.83 82.70
C LEU A 224 36.62 -90.59 82.25
N GLU A 225 37.93 -90.57 82.44
CA GLU A 225 38.80 -89.47 82.00
C GLU A 225 38.74 -89.28 80.47
N LEU A 226 38.83 -90.36 79.69
CA LEU A 226 38.74 -90.25 78.23
C LEU A 226 37.34 -89.81 77.75
N GLN A 227 36.27 -90.22 78.44
CA GLN A 227 34.91 -89.77 78.10
C GLN A 227 34.70 -88.27 78.36
N GLN A 228 35.28 -87.73 79.44
CA GLN A 228 35.27 -86.29 79.73
C GLN A 228 36.02 -85.49 78.65
N ILE A 229 37.18 -85.98 78.19
CA ILE A 229 37.95 -85.35 77.11
C ILE A 229 37.18 -85.37 75.79
N ILE A 230 36.52 -86.49 75.46
CA ILE A 230 35.70 -86.57 74.24
C ILE A 230 34.56 -85.56 74.30
N GLN A 231 33.87 -85.46 75.44
CA GLN A 231 32.75 -84.54 75.61
C GLN A 231 33.20 -83.08 75.48
N TRP A 232 34.32 -82.72 76.11
CA TRP A 232 34.94 -81.40 75.96
C TRP A 232 35.26 -81.05 74.50
N LEU A 233 35.86 -82.00 73.75
CA LEU A 233 36.20 -81.82 72.33
C LEU A 233 35.00 -81.74 71.38
N THR A 234 33.80 -82.13 71.82
CA THR A 234 32.59 -82.12 70.97
C THR A 234 31.56 -81.07 71.35
N GLU A 235 31.58 -80.56 72.59
CA GLU A 235 30.53 -79.68 73.11
C GLU A 235 31.05 -78.30 73.57
N GLU A 236 32.33 -78.14 73.95
CA GLU A 236 32.84 -76.90 74.55
C GLU A 236 33.85 -76.11 73.68
N ASN A 237 34.25 -76.65 72.51
CA ASN A 237 35.06 -75.94 71.51
C ASN A 237 34.63 -76.37 70.09
N PRO A 238 33.49 -75.86 69.59
CA PRO A 238 33.14 -76.00 68.17
C PRO A 238 34.13 -75.25 67.26
#